data_AF-A0A1E4RQL3-F1
#
_entry.id   AF-A0A1E4RQL3-F1
#
_cell.length_a   1.000
_cell.length_b   1.000
_cell.length_c   1.000
_cell.angle_alpha   90.00
_cell.angle_beta   90.00
_cell.angle_gamma   90.00
#
_symmetry.space_group_name_H-M   'P 1'
#
loop_
_entity.id
_entity.type
_entity.pdbx_description
1 polymer ?
#
loop_
_entity_poly.entity_id
_entity_poly.type
_entity_poly.pdbx_seq_one_letter_code
_entity_poly.pdbx_strand_id
1 'polypeptide(L)'
;MSRLRKLDQRILHPPETEPIDIDDQNQLIHNLYQLNDANHQLYNKVLCYSILIEFPVSVYINLLLKRKYEIRVSKLIQLIILLSQILTIINILIKSDLFNMINIINGLLIINLWYWFSQIDKNVLVGLMIGIPTFNLIMIVFINKWFNDISSNLMNLKKLRYKYKLV
;
A
#
# COMPACT_ATOMS: atom_id res chain seq x y z
N MET A 1 -14.84 -34.58 -8.08
CA MET A 1 -13.95 -33.69 -7.30
C MET A 1 -13.31 -32.67 -8.23
N SER A 2 -13.33 -31.39 -7.87
CA SER A 2 -12.70 -30.30 -8.65
C SER A 2 -11.19 -30.54 -8.82
N ARG A 3 -10.64 -30.32 -10.03
CA ARG A 3 -9.20 -30.41 -10.32
C ARG A 3 -8.36 -29.58 -9.35
N LEU A 4 -8.84 -28.39 -8.96
CA LEU A 4 -8.17 -27.50 -8.00
C LEU A 4 -8.06 -28.13 -6.60
N ARG A 5 -9.08 -28.86 -6.13
CA ARG A 5 -9.02 -29.56 -4.84
C ARG A 5 -7.98 -30.68 -4.81
N LYS A 6 -7.75 -31.36 -5.94
CA LYS A 6 -6.69 -32.37 -6.06
C LYS A 6 -5.30 -31.73 -6.05
N LEU A 7 -5.17 -30.54 -6.65
CA LEU A 7 -3.93 -29.78 -6.67
C LEU A 7 -3.56 -29.25 -5.28
N ASP A 8 -4.52 -28.65 -4.55
CA ASP A 8 -4.30 -28.19 -3.17
C ASP A 8 -3.88 -29.34 -2.25
N GLN A 9 -4.53 -30.51 -2.39
CA GLN A 9 -4.14 -31.71 -1.65
C GLN A 9 -2.75 -32.21 -2.03
N ARG A 10 -2.35 -32.15 -3.31
CA ARG A 10 -0.99 -32.51 -3.75
C ARG A 10 0.09 -31.53 -3.28
N ILE A 11 -0.24 -30.27 -3.04
CA ILE A 11 0.71 -29.27 -2.50
C ILE A 11 0.87 -29.45 -0.99
N LEU A 12 -0.23 -29.70 -0.27
CA LEU A 12 -0.24 -29.89 1.18
C LEU A 12 0.24 -31.28 1.61
N HIS A 13 0.02 -32.30 0.77
CA HIS A 13 0.46 -33.67 0.94
C HIS A 13 1.08 -34.16 -0.38
N PRO A 14 2.35 -33.82 -0.66
CA PRO A 14 3.01 -34.25 -1.89
C PRO A 14 3.06 -35.78 -1.92
N PRO A 15 2.36 -36.46 -2.85
CA PRO A 15 2.63 -37.87 -3.09
C PRO A 15 4.07 -37.95 -3.59
N GLU A 16 4.87 -38.84 -3.03
CA GLU A 16 6.30 -38.99 -3.34
C GLU A 16 6.60 -39.32 -4.82
N THR A 17 5.56 -39.53 -5.65
CA THR A 17 5.67 -40.21 -6.95
C THR A 17 5.07 -39.50 -8.17
N GLU A 18 4.31 -38.40 -8.05
CA GLU A 18 3.75 -37.72 -9.22
C GLU A 18 4.18 -36.24 -9.33
N PRO A 19 5.00 -35.88 -10.33
CA PRO A 19 5.32 -34.48 -10.60
C PRO A 19 4.06 -33.71 -11.03
N ILE A 20 3.98 -32.43 -10.64
CA ILE A 20 2.88 -31.54 -11.04
C ILE A 20 2.97 -31.29 -12.55
N ASP A 21 1.87 -31.55 -13.26
CA ASP A 21 1.74 -31.30 -14.69
C ASP A 21 1.95 -29.81 -15.02
N ILE A 22 2.47 -29.53 -16.21
CA ILE A 22 2.74 -28.17 -16.69
C ILE A 22 1.46 -27.34 -16.73
N ASP A 23 0.33 -27.94 -17.10
CA ASP A 23 -0.97 -27.28 -17.12
C ASP A 23 -1.45 -26.90 -15.72
N ASP A 24 -1.25 -27.79 -14.75
CA ASP A 24 -1.52 -27.59 -13.33
C ASP A 24 -0.65 -26.46 -12.74
N GLN A 25 0.65 -26.42 -13.10
CA GLN A 25 1.55 -25.32 -12.73
C GLN A 25 1.11 -23.98 -13.34
N ASN A 26 0.69 -23.97 -14.61
CA ASN A 26 0.22 -22.78 -15.29
C ASN A 26 -1.05 -22.23 -14.63
N GLN A 27 -1.99 -23.11 -14.29
CA GLN A 27 -3.23 -22.73 -13.62
C GLN A 27 -2.94 -22.15 -12.24
N LEU A 28 -2.04 -22.76 -11.46
CA LEU A 28 -1.65 -22.23 -10.15
C LEU A 28 -0.98 -20.86 -10.25
N ILE A 29 0.00 -20.69 -11.15
CA ILE A 29 0.66 -19.40 -11.37
C ILE A 29 -0.36 -18.33 -11.75
N HIS A 30 -1.31 -18.66 -12.64
CA HIS A 30 -2.34 -17.73 -13.05
C HIS A 30 -3.25 -17.32 -11.88
N ASN A 31 -3.68 -18.28 -11.06
CA ASN A 31 -4.48 -18.00 -9.86
C ASN A 31 -3.71 -17.11 -8.87
N LEU A 32 -2.40 -17.34 -8.69
CA LEU A 32 -1.56 -16.51 -7.83
C LEU A 32 -1.44 -15.07 -8.33
N TYR A 33 -1.32 -14.86 -9.65
CA TYR A 33 -1.36 -13.52 -10.22
C TYR A 33 -2.70 -12.83 -9.96
N GLN A 34 -3.82 -13.50 -10.22
CA GLN A 34 -5.15 -12.95 -9.98
C GLN A 34 -5.36 -12.59 -8.50
N LEU A 35 -4.91 -13.45 -7.58
CA LEU A 35 -4.98 -13.18 -6.14
C LEU A 35 -4.10 -11.99 -5.73
N ASN A 36 -2.89 -11.88 -6.29
CA ASN A 36 -2.01 -10.74 -6.01
C ASN A 36 -2.64 -9.41 -6.48
N ASP A 37 -3.18 -9.39 -7.70
CA ASP A 37 -3.87 -8.21 -8.26
C ASP A 37 -5.11 -7.84 -7.44
N ALA A 38 -5.93 -8.82 -7.07
CA ALA A 38 -7.13 -8.62 -6.25
C ALA A 38 -6.78 -8.07 -4.86
N ASN A 39 -5.75 -8.63 -4.21
CA ASN A 39 -5.29 -8.17 -2.91
C ASN A 39 -4.72 -6.75 -2.98
N HIS A 40 -3.93 -6.43 -4.01
CA HIS A 40 -3.42 -5.07 -4.22
C HIS A 40 -4.54 -4.05 -4.36
N GLN A 41 -5.57 -4.38 -5.16
CA GLN A 41 -6.75 -3.52 -5.31
C GLN A 41 -7.52 -3.36 -4.00
N LEU A 42 -7.70 -4.45 -3.24
CA LEU A 42 -8.41 -4.43 -1.97
C LEU A 42 -7.67 -3.57 -0.94
N TYR A 43 -6.36 -3.76 -0.76
CA TYR A 43 -5.57 -2.98 0.19
C TYR A 43 -5.53 -1.50 -0.18
N ASN A 44 -5.42 -1.17 -1.47
CA ASN A 44 -5.50 0.21 -1.93
C ASN A 44 -6.88 0.84 -1.67
N LYS A 45 -7.98 0.08 -1.86
CA LYS A 45 -9.33 0.56 -1.52
C LYS A 45 -9.47 0.81 -0.02
N VAL A 46 -9.01 -0.12 0.81
CA VAL A 46 -9.05 0.02 2.28
C VAL A 46 -8.25 1.25 2.72
N LEU A 47 -7.04 1.44 2.19
CA LEU A 47 -6.22 2.62 2.48
C LEU A 47 -6.89 3.93 2.00
N CYS A 48 -7.51 3.92 0.83
CA CYS A 48 -8.24 5.10 0.34
C CYS A 48 -9.41 5.45 1.28
N TYR A 49 -10.20 4.46 1.71
CA TYR A 49 -11.28 4.68 2.65
C TYR A 49 -10.80 5.13 4.04
N SER A 50 -9.68 4.61 4.54
CA SER A 50 -9.12 5.08 5.81
C SER A 50 -8.73 6.55 5.73
N ILE A 51 -8.06 6.96 4.65
CA ILE A 51 -7.69 8.37 4.43
C ILE A 51 -8.93 9.26 4.33
N LEU A 52 -9.99 8.82 3.63
CA LEU A 52 -11.24 9.58 3.53
C LEU A 52 -11.92 9.80 4.90
N ILE A 53 -11.84 8.82 5.81
CA ILE A 53 -12.36 8.96 7.18
C ILE A 53 -11.45 9.88 8.02
N GLU A 54 -10.14 9.91 7.75
CA GLU A 54 -9.20 10.78 8.45
C GLU A 54 -9.40 12.27 8.13
N PHE A 55 -9.95 12.63 6.97
CA PHE A 55 -10.24 14.03 6.58
C PHE A 55 -11.09 14.79 7.61
N PRO A 56 -12.32 14.35 7.94
CA PRO A 56 -13.15 15.08 8.91
C PRO A 56 -12.51 15.10 10.30
N VAL A 57 -11.80 14.04 10.68
CA VAL A 57 -11.09 13.95 11.97
C VAL A 57 -9.96 14.98 12.04
N SER A 58 -9.14 15.10 10.98
CA SER A 58 -8.03 16.05 10.94
C SER A 58 -8.53 17.50 10.96
N VAL A 59 -9.62 17.79 10.26
CA VAL A 59 -10.28 19.10 10.29
C VAL A 59 -10.82 19.40 11.69
N TYR A 60 -11.49 18.45 12.33
CA TYR A 60 -12.05 18.63 13.67
C TYR A 60 -10.96 18.88 14.73
N ILE A 61 -9.88 18.10 14.71
CA ILE A 61 -8.75 18.30 15.64
C ILE A 61 -8.12 19.67 15.42
N ASN A 62 -7.98 20.14 14.16
CA ASN A 62 -7.43 21.47 13.92
C ASN A 62 -8.34 22.59 14.47
N LEU A 63 -9.67 22.43 14.41
CA LEU A 63 -10.59 23.39 15.03
C LEU A 63 -10.39 23.48 16.55
N LEU A 64 -10.07 22.36 17.21
CA LEU A 64 -9.72 22.36 18.64
C LEU A 64 -8.37 23.05 18.89
N LEU A 65 -7.37 22.78 18.05
CA LEU A 65 -6.03 23.38 18.18
C LEU A 65 -6.01 24.89 17.90
N LYS A 66 -6.87 25.37 17.01
CA LYS A 66 -7.02 26.82 16.71
C LYS A 66 -7.36 27.65 17.94
N ARG A 67 -7.98 27.06 18.97
CA ARG A 67 -8.26 27.75 20.24
C ARG A 67 -7.00 27.96 21.10
N LYS A 68 -5.95 27.15 20.89
CA LYS A 68 -4.75 27.10 21.74
C LYS A 68 -3.49 27.67 21.08
N TYR A 69 -3.39 27.62 19.76
CA TYR A 69 -2.20 28.06 19.00
C TYR A 69 -2.50 29.26 18.09
N GLU A 70 -1.45 29.99 17.69
CA GLU A 70 -1.56 31.08 16.74
C GLU A 70 -2.27 30.65 15.43
N ILE A 71 -3.21 31.49 15.00
CA ILE A 71 -4.14 31.18 13.89
C ILE A 71 -3.43 30.95 12.55
N ARG A 72 -2.23 31.50 12.34
CA ARG A 72 -1.51 31.40 11.05
C ARG A 72 -0.80 30.07 10.88
N VAL A 73 -0.06 29.62 11.90
CA VAL A 73 0.72 28.37 11.85
C VAL A 73 -0.21 27.15 11.76
N SER A 74 -1.32 27.15 12.50
CA SER A 74 -2.30 26.06 12.46
C SER A 74 -2.96 25.87 11.10
N LYS A 75 -3.18 26.96 10.34
CA LYS A 75 -3.73 26.90 8.98
C LYS A 75 -2.74 26.30 7.97
N LEU A 76 -1.46 26.68 8.05
CA LEU A 76 -0.43 26.15 7.14
C LEU A 76 -0.21 24.65 7.38
N ILE A 77 -0.10 24.22 8.64
CA ILE A 77 0.03 22.81 8.99
C ILE A 77 -1.17 22.01 8.46
N GLN A 78 -2.39 22.49 8.68
CA GLN A 78 -3.59 21.83 8.16
C GLN A 78 -3.57 21.74 6.64
N LEU A 79 -3.21 22.81 5.94
CA LEU A 79 -3.15 22.81 4.49
C LEU A 79 -2.14 21.79 3.97
N ILE A 80 -0.97 21.68 4.61
CA ILE A 80 0.04 20.68 4.22
C ILE A 80 -0.45 19.25 4.50
N ILE A 81 -1.12 19.00 5.64
CA ILE A 81 -1.71 17.69 5.95
C ILE A 81 -2.76 17.32 4.89
N LEU A 82 -3.69 18.22 4.59
CA LEU A 82 -4.73 17.99 3.59
C LEU A 82 -4.13 17.74 2.21
N LEU A 83 -3.13 18.54 1.81
CA LEU A 83 -2.43 18.37 0.54
C LEU A 83 -1.73 17.00 0.47
N SER A 84 -1.09 16.58 1.56
CA SER A 84 -0.46 15.26 1.67
C SER A 84 -1.46 14.11 1.53
N GLN A 85 -2.62 14.22 2.17
CA GLN A 85 -3.71 13.25 2.06
C GLN A 85 -4.27 13.18 0.63
N ILE A 86 -4.51 14.33 -0.01
CA ILE A 86 -4.97 14.41 -1.41
C ILE A 86 -3.95 13.76 -2.35
N LEU A 87 -2.66 14.10 -2.21
CA LEU A 87 -1.61 13.50 -3.03
C LEU A 87 -1.54 11.98 -2.86
N THR A 88 -1.72 11.49 -1.63
CA THR A 88 -1.75 10.04 -1.36
C THR A 88 -2.94 9.38 -2.07
N ILE A 89 -4.14 9.97 -1.99
CA ILE A 89 -5.34 9.47 -2.70
C ILE A 89 -5.11 9.48 -4.21
N ILE A 90 -4.61 10.59 -4.77
CA ILE A 90 -4.27 10.69 -6.20
C ILE A 90 -3.31 9.56 -6.58
N ASN A 91 -2.31 9.28 -5.74
CA ASN A 91 -1.34 8.24 -6.01
C ASN A 91 -1.93 6.82 -5.97
N ILE A 92 -2.95 6.60 -5.12
CA ILE A 92 -3.68 5.33 -5.08
C ILE A 92 -4.55 5.16 -6.34
N LEU A 93 -5.19 6.25 -6.80
CA LEU A 93 -6.12 6.22 -7.92
C LEU A 93 -5.41 6.20 -9.28
N ILE A 94 -4.31 6.93 -9.42
CA ILE A 94 -3.56 7.07 -10.66
C ILE A 94 -2.42 6.05 -10.66
N LYS A 95 -2.64 4.89 -11.27
CA LYS A 95 -1.57 3.94 -11.62
C LYS A 95 -0.78 4.45 -12.83
N SER A 96 0.03 5.50 -12.65
CA SER A 96 0.86 6.07 -13.73
C SER A 96 2.32 6.16 -13.35
N ASP A 97 3.14 6.48 -14.34
CA ASP A 97 4.59 6.74 -14.20
C ASP A 97 4.90 7.89 -13.22
N LEU A 98 3.90 8.70 -12.87
CA LEU A 98 4.02 9.79 -11.90
C LEU A 98 4.10 9.30 -10.45
N PHE A 99 3.88 8.01 -10.18
CA PHE A 99 3.82 7.45 -8.83
C PHE A 99 5.00 7.85 -7.95
N ASN A 100 6.22 7.73 -8.49
CA ASN A 100 7.44 8.07 -7.75
C ASN A 100 7.55 9.57 -7.50
N MET A 101 7.19 10.40 -8.50
CA MET A 101 7.21 11.86 -8.36
C MET A 101 6.24 12.33 -7.29
N ILE A 102 5.02 11.78 -7.27
CA ILE A 102 4.00 12.12 -6.26
C ILE A 102 4.48 11.73 -4.87
N ASN A 103 5.07 10.54 -4.69
CA ASN A 103 5.63 10.12 -3.41
C ASN A 103 6.79 10.99 -2.94
N ILE A 104 7.67 11.43 -3.85
CA ILE A 104 8.78 12.33 -3.51
C ILE A 104 8.23 13.68 -3.04
N ILE A 105 7.30 14.28 -3.78
CA ILE A 105 6.66 15.55 -3.40
C ILE A 105 5.97 15.39 -2.04
N ASN A 106 5.21 14.31 -1.85
CA ASN A 106 4.53 14.05 -0.59
C ASN A 106 5.52 13.83 0.57
N GLY A 107 6.63 13.15 0.33
CA GLY A 107 7.72 12.99 1.28
C GLY A 107 8.32 14.32 1.70
N LEU A 108 8.55 15.25 0.76
CA LEU A 108 9.04 16.60 1.06
C LEU A 108 8.04 17.39 1.92
N LEU A 109 6.73 17.28 1.67
CA LEU A 109 5.70 17.88 2.51
C LEU A 109 5.73 17.34 3.94
N ILE A 110 5.88 16.03 4.09
CA ILE A 110 5.95 15.37 5.40
C ILE A 110 7.22 15.78 6.15
N ILE A 111 8.38 15.85 5.48
CA ILE A 111 9.63 16.36 6.08
C ILE A 111 9.43 17.80 6.59
N ASN A 112 8.76 18.64 5.80
CA ASN A 112 8.44 20.01 6.21
C ASN A 112 7.50 20.03 7.44
N LEU A 113 6.48 19.17 7.48
CA LEU A 113 5.62 19.02 8.67
C LEU A 113 6.41 18.64 9.92
N TRP A 114 7.30 17.65 9.81
CA TRP A 114 8.16 17.24 10.92
C TRP A 114 9.13 18.33 11.36
N TYR A 115 9.67 19.12 10.42
CA TYR A 115 10.46 20.30 10.75
C TYR A 115 9.65 21.30 11.56
N TRP A 116 8.45 21.70 11.12
CA TRP A 116 7.58 22.58 11.89
C TRP A 116 7.18 22.01 13.26
N PHE A 117 6.92 20.71 13.34
CA PHE A 117 6.63 20.04 14.61
C PHE A 117 7.77 20.17 15.61
N SER A 118 9.02 20.09 15.15
CA SER A 118 10.18 20.24 16.02
C SER A 118 10.35 21.66 16.59
N GLN A 119 9.78 22.66 15.92
CA GLN A 119 9.82 24.07 16.32
C GLN A 119 8.64 24.48 17.21
N ILE A 120 7.57 23.69 17.23
CA ILE A 120 6.36 23.96 18.02
C ILE A 120 6.40 23.13 19.31
N ASP A 121 5.69 23.59 20.34
CA ASP A 121 5.46 22.82 21.56
C ASP A 121 5.01 21.39 21.25
N LYS A 122 5.76 20.40 21.76
CA LYS A 122 5.65 18.96 21.45
C LYS A 122 4.39 18.31 22.03
N ASN A 123 3.24 18.82 21.62
CA ASN A 123 1.94 18.31 22.00
C ASN A 123 1.69 16.99 21.26
N VAL A 124 1.33 15.95 22.03
CA VAL A 124 1.04 14.61 21.53
C VAL A 124 -0.01 14.63 20.42
N LEU A 125 -1.05 15.48 20.54
CA LEU A 125 -2.10 15.58 19.52
C LEU A 125 -1.57 16.09 18.17
N VAL A 126 -0.66 17.06 18.19
CA VAL A 126 -0.02 17.58 16.96
C VAL A 126 0.89 16.50 16.36
N GLY A 127 1.62 15.78 17.20
CA GLY A 127 2.45 14.65 16.77
C GLY A 127 1.63 13.56 16.08
N LEU A 128 0.47 13.19 16.65
CA LEU A 128 -0.45 12.23 16.03
C LEU A 128 -0.98 12.72 14.68
N MET A 129 -1.34 14.00 14.56
CA MET A 129 -1.82 14.57 13.29
C MET A 129 -0.77 14.52 12.17
N ILE A 130 0.52 14.67 12.50
CA ILE A 130 1.63 14.60 11.54
C ILE A 130 2.03 13.13 11.27
N GLY A 131 1.84 12.26 12.27
CA GLY A 131 2.01 10.82 12.12
C GLY A 131 1.07 10.21 11.07
N ILE A 132 -0.17 10.70 10.97
CA ILE A 132 -1.17 10.20 10.01
C ILE A 132 -0.68 10.25 8.55
N PRO A 133 -0.34 11.42 7.95
CA PRO A 133 0.14 11.49 6.57
C PRO A 133 1.45 10.71 6.38
N THR A 134 2.30 10.67 7.40
CA THR A 134 3.55 9.89 7.38
C THR A 134 3.25 8.39 7.23
N PHE A 135 2.34 7.87 8.05
CA PHE A 135 1.93 6.47 8.01
C PHE A 135 1.28 6.11 6.67
N ASN A 136 0.41 6.98 6.15
CA ASN A 136 -0.25 6.76 4.86
C ASN A 136 0.76 6.66 3.71
N LEU A 137 1.77 7.54 3.68
CA LEU A 137 2.86 7.47 2.68
C LEU A 137 3.70 6.19 2.84
N ILE A 138 3.98 5.76 4.06
CA ILE A 138 4.72 4.50 4.30
C ILE A 138 3.90 3.31 3.80
N MET A 139 2.60 3.27 4.12
CA MET A 139 1.71 2.18 3.73
C MET A 139 1.57 2.06 2.22
N ILE A 140 1.42 3.17 1.49
CA ILE A 140 1.33 3.09 0.02
C ILE A 140 2.64 2.59 -0.60
N VAL A 141 3.80 3.01 -0.08
CA VAL A 141 5.10 2.51 -0.55
C VAL A 141 5.24 1.02 -0.25
N PHE A 142 4.85 0.60 0.95
CA PHE A 142 4.92 -0.81 1.38
C PHE A 142 4.01 -1.71 0.54
N ILE A 143 2.74 -1.34 0.34
CA ILE A 143 1.78 -2.11 -0.47
C ILE A 143 2.29 -2.29 -1.90
N ASN A 144 2.82 -1.22 -2.51
CA ASN A 144 3.33 -1.29 -3.88
C ASN A 144 4.63 -2.10 -3.98
N LYS A 145 5.53 -1.95 -3.00
CA LYS A 145 6.73 -2.78 -2.94
C LYS A 145 6.37 -4.26 -2.81
N TRP A 146 5.49 -4.60 -1.87
CA TRP A 146 5.01 -5.97 -1.66
C TRP A 146 4.40 -6.57 -2.93
N PHE A 147 3.52 -5.83 -3.62
CA PHE A 147 2.92 -6.25 -4.87
C PHE A 147 3.95 -6.52 -5.97
N ASN A 148 4.94 -5.64 -6.12
CA ASN A 148 6.01 -5.78 -7.11
C ASN A 148 6.94 -6.95 -6.79
N ASP A 149 7.29 -7.15 -5.52
CA ASP A 149 8.13 -8.25 -5.07
C ASP A 149 7.44 -9.60 -5.36
N ILE A 150 6.15 -9.73 -5.05
CA ILE A 150 5.37 -10.94 -5.38
C ILE A 150 5.27 -11.13 -6.90
N SER A 151 4.99 -10.07 -7.65
CA SER A 151 4.88 -10.16 -9.12
C SER A 151 6.20 -10.62 -9.76
N SER A 152 7.33 -10.12 -9.26
CA SER A 152 8.67 -10.54 -9.67
C SER A 152 8.92 -12.02 -9.34
N ASN A 153 8.56 -12.45 -8.12
CA ASN A 153 8.69 -13.85 -7.71
C ASN A 153 7.82 -14.79 -8.56
N LEU A 154 6.58 -14.41 -8.88
CA LEU A 154 5.71 -15.17 -9.77
C LEU A 154 6.27 -15.23 -11.20
N MET A 155 6.91 -14.14 -11.66
CA MET A 155 7.55 -14.12 -12.98
C MET A 155 8.77 -15.03 -13.02
N ASN A 156 9.55 -15.10 -11.93
CA ASN A 156 10.65 -16.03 -11.80
C ASN A 156 10.17 -17.48 -11.70
N LEU A 157 9.07 -17.74 -10.98
CA LEU A 157 8.44 -19.06 -10.91
C LEU A 157 7.93 -19.50 -12.29
N LYS A 158 7.40 -18.58 -13.09
CA LYS A 158 7.06 -18.80 -14.50
C LYS A 158 8.27 -19.14 -15.38
N LYS A 159 9.48 -18.68 -15.06
CA LYS A 159 10.71 -19.05 -15.79
C LYS A 159 11.23 -20.43 -15.40
N LEU A 160 11.00 -20.88 -14.16
CA LEU A 160 11.42 -22.19 -13.64
C LEU A 160 10.55 -23.36 -14.13
N ARG A 161 9.70 -23.15 -15.14
CA ARG A 161 8.87 -24.22 -15.73
C ARG A 161 9.76 -25.32 -16.30
N TYR A 162 9.63 -26.52 -15.73
CA TYR A 162 10.25 -27.71 -16.29
C TYR A 162 9.46 -28.16 -17.52
N LYS A 163 10.10 -28.13 -18.70
CA LYS A 163 9.63 -28.94 -19.83
C LYS A 163 9.99 -30.39 -19.52
N TYR A 164 9.04 -31.16 -19.01
CA TYR A 164 9.19 -32.62 -19.03
C TYR A 164 9.32 -33.04 -20.50
N LYS A 165 10.52 -33.42 -20.91
CA LYS A 165 10.69 -34.20 -22.15
C LYS A 165 10.13 -35.57 -21.83
N LEU A 166 8.99 -35.91 -22.41
CA LEU A 166 8.57 -37.30 -22.55
C LEU A 166 9.68 -37.98 -23.38
N VAL A 167 10.46 -38.85 -22.73
CA VAL A 167 11.37 -39.78 -23.38
C VAL A 167 10.57 -41.00 -23.79
#